data_AF-A0A957Y986-F1
#
_entry.id   AF-A0A957Y986-F1
#
_cell.length_a   1.000
_cell.length_b   1.000
_cell.length_c   1.000
_cell.angle_alpha   90.00
_cell.angle_beta   90.00
_cell.angle_gamma   90.00
#
_symmetry.space_group_name_H-M   'P 1'
#
loop_
_entity.id
_entity.type
_entity.pdbx_description
1 polymer ?
#
loop_
_entity_poly.entity_id
_entity_poly.type
_entity_poly.pdbx_seq_one_letter_code
_entity_poly.pdbx_strand_id
1 'polypeptide(L)'
;INDACVKHEIPWVYTGAVSSYGMSQTIIPGQTACLRCLSPDMPPPGTAATCDTAGVVGPLVSAVASISATEAIKLIVGQGELNHGIIHFDVWYNSFEQFGSAGPRFDCPACQQHKYEFLNQEIGTQTISLCGRNAIQIRQPGVTIPLEHLAKQLHDVSQITAQNDFLLRFTVDDDYELTVFADARAIIKGTQDEQTARGLYAKYVGM
;
A
#
# COMPACT_ATOMS: atom_id res chain seq x y z
N ILE A 1 -4.30 -6.78 3.84
CA ILE A 1 -5.20 -7.65 3.03
C ILE A 1 -5.01 -9.11 3.42
N ASN A 2 -3.83 -9.71 3.19
CA ASN A 2 -3.55 -11.11 3.52
C ASN A 2 -4.06 -11.54 4.91
N ASP A 3 -3.64 -10.85 5.96
CA ASP A 3 -4.00 -11.21 7.34
C ASP A 3 -5.52 -11.21 7.59
N ALA A 4 -6.24 -10.25 7.01
CA ALA A 4 -7.71 -10.20 7.07
C ALA A 4 -8.34 -11.37 6.32
N CYS A 5 -7.88 -11.64 5.10
CA CYS A 5 -8.38 -12.75 4.28
C CYS A 5 -8.12 -14.11 4.93
N VAL A 6 -6.94 -14.31 5.51
CA VAL A 6 -6.62 -15.53 6.26
C VAL A 6 -7.52 -15.66 7.50
N LYS A 7 -7.68 -14.59 8.29
CA LYS A 7 -8.51 -14.59 9.49
C LYS A 7 -9.98 -14.91 9.21
N HIS A 8 -10.50 -14.43 8.09
CA HIS A 8 -11.91 -14.57 7.73
C HIS A 8 -12.16 -15.65 6.68
N GLU A 9 -11.14 -16.44 6.34
CA GLU A 9 -11.21 -17.52 5.34
C GLU A 9 -11.74 -17.04 3.97
N ILE A 10 -11.39 -15.82 3.57
CA ILE A 10 -11.83 -15.19 2.32
C ILE A 10 -10.77 -15.44 1.24
N PRO A 11 -11.10 -16.16 0.14
CA PRO A 11 -10.23 -16.26 -1.02
C PRO A 11 -10.00 -14.89 -1.67
N TRP A 12 -8.79 -14.65 -2.16
CA TRP A 12 -8.46 -13.41 -2.85
C TRP A 12 -7.37 -13.61 -3.89
N VAL A 13 -7.32 -12.72 -4.88
CA VAL A 13 -6.31 -12.77 -5.94
C VAL A 13 -5.24 -11.73 -5.61
N TYR A 14 -4.02 -12.20 -5.35
CA TYR A 14 -2.86 -11.34 -5.23
C TYR A 14 -2.30 -11.03 -6.61
N THR A 15 -1.91 -9.78 -6.82
CA THR A 15 -1.45 -9.31 -8.11
C THR A 15 -0.46 -8.16 -7.94
N GLY A 16 0.65 -8.19 -8.67
CA GLY A 16 1.69 -7.15 -8.63
C GLY A 16 2.27 -6.89 -10.02
N ALA A 17 2.69 -5.64 -10.26
CA ALA A 17 3.32 -5.22 -11.51
C ALA A 17 4.36 -4.12 -11.24
N VAL A 18 5.56 -4.25 -11.83
CA VAL A 18 6.61 -3.23 -11.80
C VAL A 18 7.54 -3.43 -13.00
N SER A 19 8.04 -2.34 -13.60
CA SER A 19 8.84 -2.38 -14.82
C SER A 19 8.11 -3.16 -15.93
N SER A 20 8.70 -4.23 -16.45
CA SER A 20 8.07 -5.17 -17.40
C SER A 20 7.52 -6.45 -16.77
N TYR A 21 7.61 -6.60 -15.44
CA TYR A 21 7.30 -7.83 -14.71
C TYR A 21 5.93 -7.80 -14.05
N GLY A 22 5.14 -8.84 -14.29
CA GLY A 22 3.86 -9.10 -13.64
C GLY A 22 3.88 -10.38 -12.81
N MET A 23 3.12 -10.40 -11.73
CA MET A 23 2.88 -11.60 -10.94
C MET A 23 1.42 -11.71 -10.50
N SER A 24 0.92 -12.94 -10.40
CA SER A 24 -0.41 -13.24 -9.90
C SER A 24 -0.47 -14.58 -9.17
N GLN A 25 -1.30 -14.66 -8.13
CA GLN A 25 -1.66 -15.90 -7.44
C GLN A 25 -3.09 -15.80 -6.89
N THR A 26 -3.85 -16.88 -7.02
CA THR A 26 -5.12 -17.05 -6.33
C THR A 26 -4.87 -17.70 -4.98
N ILE A 27 -5.10 -16.94 -3.91
CA ILE A 27 -4.86 -17.37 -2.54
C ILE A 27 -6.18 -17.86 -1.94
N ILE A 28 -6.21 -19.14 -1.58
CA ILE A 28 -7.30 -19.79 -0.86
C ILE A 28 -6.78 -20.16 0.53
N PRO A 29 -7.18 -19.46 1.60
CA PRO A 29 -6.76 -19.75 2.97
C PRO A 29 -6.92 -21.24 3.31
N GLY A 30 -5.86 -21.83 3.88
CA GLY A 30 -5.83 -23.25 4.25
C GLY A 30 -5.57 -24.24 3.10
N GLN A 31 -5.71 -23.84 1.84
CA GLN A 31 -5.48 -24.72 0.68
C GLN A 31 -4.21 -24.37 -0.09
N THR A 32 -3.95 -23.08 -0.32
CA THR A 32 -2.75 -22.60 -1.03
C THR A 32 -1.80 -21.89 -0.06
N ALA A 33 -0.56 -21.67 -0.47
CA ALA A 33 0.30 -20.69 0.19
C ALA A 33 -0.43 -19.33 0.33
N CYS A 34 -0.38 -18.73 1.52
CA CYS A 34 -0.77 -17.34 1.71
C CYS A 34 0.40 -16.40 1.37
N LEU A 35 0.16 -15.08 1.34
CA LEU A 35 1.21 -14.14 0.96
C LEU A 35 2.42 -14.19 1.91
N ARG A 36 2.20 -14.40 3.22
CA ARG A 36 3.28 -14.59 4.21
C ARG A 36 4.06 -15.90 4.02
N CYS A 37 3.52 -16.89 3.30
CA CYS A 37 4.31 -18.07 2.94
C CYS A 37 5.37 -17.72 1.88
N LEU A 38 5.02 -16.82 0.96
CA LEU A 38 5.86 -16.41 -0.17
C LEU A 38 6.82 -15.28 0.18
N SER A 39 6.34 -14.31 0.96
CA SER A 39 7.10 -13.16 1.45
C SER A 39 6.92 -13.08 2.97
N PRO A 40 7.74 -13.81 3.74
CA PRO A 40 7.57 -13.96 5.19
C PRO A 40 7.71 -12.63 5.94
N ASP A 41 8.63 -11.82 5.44
CA ASP A 41 8.98 -10.52 5.96
C ASP A 41 8.72 -9.47 4.87
N MET A 42 8.28 -8.29 5.31
CA MET A 42 8.19 -7.13 4.41
C MET A 42 9.62 -6.66 4.11
N PRO A 43 9.97 -6.40 2.83
CA PRO A 43 11.26 -5.80 2.52
C PRO A 43 11.40 -4.47 3.26
N PRO A 44 12.61 -4.10 3.73
CA PRO A 44 12.82 -2.82 4.37
C PRO A 44 12.33 -1.66 3.49
N PRO A 45 11.82 -0.56 4.08
CA PRO A 45 11.41 0.61 3.31
C PRO A 45 12.51 1.06 2.33
N GLY A 46 12.14 1.30 1.08
CA GLY A 46 13.06 1.80 0.05
C GLY A 46 13.94 0.73 -0.65
N THR A 47 13.87 -0.55 -0.28
CA THR A 47 14.67 -1.59 -0.95
C THR A 47 13.96 -2.26 -2.12
N ALA A 48 12.63 -2.16 -2.20
CA ALA A 48 11.84 -2.70 -3.30
C ALA A 48 11.63 -1.64 -4.40
N ALA A 49 11.78 -2.06 -5.66
CA ALA A 49 11.45 -1.22 -6.80
C ALA A 49 9.94 -0.92 -6.83
N THR A 50 9.59 0.29 -7.24
CA THR A 50 8.23 0.77 -7.39
C THR A 50 7.99 1.23 -8.84
N CYS A 51 6.72 1.44 -9.21
CA CYS A 51 6.38 2.01 -10.51
C CYS A 51 7.01 3.39 -10.75
N ASP A 52 7.30 4.15 -9.68
CA ASP A 52 7.91 5.47 -9.81
C ASP A 52 9.44 5.43 -9.93
N THR A 53 10.08 4.39 -9.39
CA THR A 53 11.55 4.25 -9.48
C THR A 53 12.00 3.46 -10.69
N ALA A 54 11.22 2.42 -11.08
CA ALA A 54 11.57 1.51 -12.15
C ALA A 54 10.66 1.65 -13.39
N GLY A 55 9.64 2.51 -13.32
CA GLY A 55 8.60 2.60 -14.33
C GLY A 55 7.63 1.41 -14.28
N VAL A 56 6.61 1.45 -15.14
CA VAL A 56 5.77 0.30 -15.44
C VAL A 56 5.30 0.37 -16.89
N VAL A 57 5.38 -0.75 -17.60
CA VAL A 57 4.89 -0.85 -18.97
C VAL A 57 3.36 -0.84 -18.97
N GLY A 58 2.72 0.15 -19.58
CA GLY A 58 1.25 0.30 -19.56
C GLY A 58 0.49 -0.99 -19.96
N PRO A 59 0.81 -1.62 -21.10
CA PRO A 59 0.20 -2.89 -21.50
C PRO A 59 0.32 -4.04 -20.50
N LEU A 60 1.40 -4.11 -19.71
CA LEU A 60 1.56 -5.10 -18.65
C LEU A 60 0.44 -4.98 -17.62
N VAL A 61 0.10 -3.75 -17.21
CA VAL A 61 -0.95 -3.50 -16.21
C VAL A 61 -2.29 -4.07 -16.71
N SER A 62 -2.61 -3.86 -17.99
CA SER A 62 -3.83 -4.41 -18.60
C SER A 62 -3.82 -5.93 -18.65
N ALA A 63 -2.68 -6.55 -18.99
CA ALA A 63 -2.55 -8.01 -19.03
C ALA A 63 -2.71 -8.63 -17.63
N VAL A 64 -1.99 -8.09 -16.65
CA VAL A 64 -2.03 -8.49 -15.24
C VAL A 64 -3.45 -8.35 -14.66
N ALA A 65 -4.13 -7.22 -14.92
CA ALA A 65 -5.49 -6.99 -14.47
C ALA A 65 -6.49 -7.97 -15.10
N SER A 66 -6.31 -8.30 -16.39
CA SER A 66 -7.17 -9.27 -17.09
C SER A 66 -7.04 -10.67 -16.51
N ILE A 67 -5.82 -11.10 -16.16
CA ILE A 67 -5.58 -12.36 -15.46
C ILE A 67 -6.27 -12.35 -14.09
N SER A 68 -6.09 -11.29 -13.31
CA SER A 68 -6.66 -11.16 -11.96
C SER A 68 -8.21 -11.17 -11.97
N ALA A 69 -8.82 -10.43 -12.90
CA ALA A 69 -10.28 -10.44 -13.08
C ALA A 69 -10.80 -11.82 -13.49
N THR A 70 -10.06 -12.52 -14.34
CA THR A 70 -10.42 -13.89 -14.76
C THR A 70 -10.39 -14.86 -13.58
N GLU A 71 -9.37 -14.79 -12.71
CA GLU A 71 -9.31 -15.59 -11.48
C GLU A 71 -10.48 -15.29 -10.53
N ALA A 72 -10.83 -14.01 -10.37
CA ALA A 72 -11.99 -13.61 -9.57
C ALA A 72 -13.30 -14.18 -10.14
N ILE A 73 -13.48 -14.15 -11.47
CA ILE A 73 -14.64 -14.77 -12.13
C ILE A 73 -14.69 -16.27 -11.84
N LYS A 74 -13.58 -17.00 -12.00
CA LYS A 74 -13.50 -18.44 -11.71
C LYS A 74 -13.90 -18.76 -10.26
N LEU A 75 -13.43 -17.97 -9.30
CA LEU A 75 -13.82 -18.11 -7.89
C LEU A 75 -15.32 -17.92 -7.69
N ILE A 76 -15.91 -16.89 -8.32
CA ILE A 76 -17.34 -16.56 -8.19
C ILE A 76 -18.21 -17.65 -8.81
N VAL A 77 -17.84 -18.16 -9.99
CA VAL A 77 -18.62 -19.20 -10.70
C VAL A 77 -18.37 -20.61 -10.17
N GLY A 78 -17.29 -20.82 -9.42
CA GLY A 78 -16.88 -22.13 -8.92
C GLY A 78 -16.46 -23.11 -10.04
N GLN A 79 -15.94 -22.58 -11.15
CA GLN A 79 -15.55 -23.35 -12.33
C GLN A 79 -14.23 -22.87 -12.92
N GLY A 80 -13.51 -23.77 -13.57
CA GLY A 80 -12.20 -23.54 -14.16
C GLY A 80 -11.05 -23.92 -13.23
N GLU A 81 -9.85 -23.88 -13.77
CA GLU A 81 -8.62 -24.17 -13.02
C GLU A 81 -8.04 -22.87 -12.46
N LEU A 82 -7.96 -22.79 -11.13
CA LEU A 82 -7.43 -21.64 -10.41
C LEU A 82 -5.90 -21.68 -10.40
N ASN A 83 -5.29 -20.51 -10.49
CA ASN A 83 -3.85 -20.36 -10.33
C ASN A 83 -3.48 -20.42 -8.85
N HIS A 84 -3.34 -21.63 -8.30
CA HIS A 84 -2.87 -21.85 -6.93
C HIS A 84 -1.38 -21.48 -6.74
N GLY A 85 -0.61 -21.50 -7.84
CA GLY A 85 0.80 -21.16 -7.87
C GLY A 85 1.08 -19.68 -8.09
N ILE A 86 2.36 -19.32 -8.23
CA ILE A 86 2.73 -17.99 -8.70
C ILE A 86 2.90 -18.05 -10.20
N ILE A 87 2.12 -17.26 -10.92
CA ILE A 87 2.44 -16.91 -12.30
C ILE A 87 3.36 -15.70 -12.25
N HIS A 88 4.48 -15.79 -12.96
CA HIS A 88 5.38 -14.68 -13.22
C HIS A 88 5.51 -14.51 -14.73
N PHE A 89 5.46 -13.28 -15.21
CA PHE A 89 5.64 -13.02 -16.63
C PHE A 89 6.32 -11.69 -16.90
N ASP A 90 7.14 -11.67 -17.94
CA ASP A 90 7.85 -10.49 -18.41
C ASP A 90 7.41 -10.18 -19.85
N VAL A 91 6.73 -9.05 -20.03
CA VAL A 91 6.24 -8.64 -21.36
C VAL A 91 7.34 -8.11 -22.27
N TRP A 92 8.52 -7.79 -21.73
CA TRP A 92 9.67 -7.32 -22.52
C TRP A 92 10.39 -8.47 -23.21
N TYR A 93 10.53 -9.60 -22.50
CA TYR A 93 11.17 -10.81 -23.02
C TYR A 93 10.17 -11.88 -23.48
N ASN A 94 8.87 -11.61 -23.37
CA ASN A 94 7.81 -12.56 -23.68
C ASN A 94 7.94 -13.89 -22.91
N SER A 95 8.33 -13.82 -21.63
CA SER A 95 8.43 -14.99 -20.77
C SER A 95 7.18 -15.14 -19.91
N PHE A 96 6.74 -16.39 -19.73
CA PHE A 96 5.64 -16.74 -18.85
C PHE A 96 6.01 -18.03 -18.11
N GLU A 97 6.11 -17.93 -16.80
CA GLU A 97 6.52 -19.01 -15.92
C GLU A 97 5.47 -19.21 -14.84
N GLN A 98 5.09 -20.47 -14.61
CA GLN A 98 4.22 -20.83 -13.51
C GLN A 98 5.00 -21.71 -12.54
N PHE A 99 5.14 -21.20 -11.32
CA PHE A 99 5.70 -21.95 -10.21
C PHE A 99 4.55 -22.63 -9.48
N GLY A 100 4.64 -23.96 -9.33
CA GLY A 100 3.64 -24.74 -8.63
C GLY A 100 3.40 -24.21 -7.21
N SER A 101 2.16 -24.35 -6.74
CA SER A 101 1.83 -23.99 -5.36
C SER A 101 2.53 -24.97 -4.41
N ALA A 102 3.48 -24.48 -3.62
CA ALA A 102 3.69 -25.09 -2.32
C ALA A 102 2.42 -24.81 -1.51
N GLY A 103 1.82 -25.84 -0.90
CA GLY A 103 0.74 -25.62 0.06
C GLY A 103 1.18 -24.70 1.20
N PRO A 104 0.27 -24.38 2.15
CA PRO A 104 0.61 -23.60 3.32
C PRO A 104 1.91 -24.08 3.99
N ARG A 105 2.87 -23.17 4.19
CA ARG A 105 4.13 -23.49 4.88
C ARG A 105 3.82 -23.80 6.35
N PHE A 106 4.39 -24.87 6.90
CA PHE A 106 4.03 -25.39 8.24
C PHE A 106 4.30 -24.42 9.40
N ASP A 107 5.24 -23.50 9.24
CA ASP A 107 5.64 -22.50 10.23
C ASP A 107 5.16 -21.09 9.86
N CYS A 108 4.22 -20.94 8.92
CA CYS A 108 3.76 -19.62 8.47
C CYS A 108 3.12 -18.83 9.64
N PRO A 109 3.61 -17.61 9.94
CA PRO A 109 3.07 -16.82 11.05
C PRO A 109 1.60 -16.47 10.86
N ALA A 110 1.14 -16.23 9.62
CA ALA A 110 -0.26 -15.89 9.38
C ALA A 110 -1.18 -17.12 9.28
N CYS A 111 -0.98 -18.00 8.30
CA CYS A 111 -1.95 -19.07 8.01
C CYS A 111 -1.81 -20.34 8.87
N GLN A 112 -0.75 -20.45 9.68
CA GLN A 112 -0.61 -21.56 10.64
C GLN A 112 -0.68 -21.07 12.09
N GLN A 113 0.05 -19.99 12.40
CA GLN A 113 0.14 -19.50 13.78
C GLN A 113 -0.91 -18.43 14.12
N HIS A 114 -1.68 -17.97 13.12
CA HIS A 114 -2.71 -16.93 13.28
C HIS A 114 -2.19 -15.62 13.92
N LYS A 115 -0.90 -15.31 13.69
CA LYS A 115 -0.27 -14.05 14.08
C LYS A 115 -0.53 -13.01 13.00
N TYR A 116 -1.65 -12.31 13.14
CA TYR A 116 -2.09 -11.27 12.20
C TYR A 116 -1.43 -9.92 12.49
N GLU A 117 -0.11 -9.87 12.46
CA GLU A 117 0.70 -8.69 12.77
C GLU A 117 0.26 -7.43 12.02
N PHE A 118 -0.03 -7.55 10.72
CA PHE A 118 -0.40 -6.40 9.89
C PHE A 118 -1.87 -6.00 10.04
N LEU A 119 -2.72 -6.91 10.54
CA LEU A 119 -4.12 -6.62 10.86
C LEU A 119 -4.29 -6.03 12.25
N ASN A 120 -3.52 -6.55 13.21
CA ASN A 120 -3.62 -6.23 14.63
C ASN A 120 -2.69 -5.09 15.06
N GLN A 121 -1.88 -4.55 14.15
CA GLN A 121 -0.94 -3.47 14.48
C GLN A 121 -1.73 -2.31 15.10
N GLU A 122 -1.47 -2.05 16.39
CA GLU A 122 -2.02 -0.88 17.08
C GLU A 122 -1.58 0.37 16.32
N ILE A 123 -2.56 1.21 16.05
CA ILE A 123 -2.43 2.30 15.12
C ILE A 123 -1.72 3.47 15.81
N GLY A 124 -0.40 3.36 15.97
CA GLY A 124 0.47 4.51 16.25
C GLY A 124 0.59 5.42 15.04
N THR A 125 1.20 6.59 15.20
CA THR A 125 1.50 7.52 14.07
C THR A 125 2.24 6.77 12.96
N GLN A 126 1.53 6.48 11.87
CA GLN A 126 2.09 5.78 10.72
C GLN A 126 2.66 6.82 9.77
N THR A 127 3.99 6.79 9.62
CA THR A 127 4.71 7.46 8.53
C THR A 127 4.87 6.47 7.40
N ILE A 128 4.34 6.80 6.22
CA ILE A 128 4.54 6.04 5.00
C ILE A 128 5.22 6.98 4.02
N SER A 129 6.46 6.69 3.64
CA SER A 129 7.07 7.38 2.52
C SER A 129 6.26 7.09 1.25
N LEU A 130 5.76 8.14 0.61
CA LEU A 130 5.14 8.05 -0.70
C LEU A 130 6.28 8.05 -1.72
N CYS A 131 6.82 6.85 -1.95
CA CYS A 131 7.86 6.60 -2.93
C CYS A 131 7.55 7.34 -4.24
N GLY A 132 8.54 8.03 -4.81
CA GLY A 132 8.41 8.74 -6.08
C GLY A 132 7.79 10.15 -6.04
N ARG A 133 7.26 10.59 -4.89
CA ARG A 133 6.58 11.90 -4.77
C ARG A 133 7.36 12.95 -3.97
N ASN A 134 8.59 12.62 -3.55
CA ASN A 134 9.36 13.39 -2.56
C ASN A 134 8.48 13.81 -1.37
N ALA A 135 7.72 12.83 -0.85
CA ALA A 135 6.67 13.10 0.12
C ALA A 135 6.52 11.98 1.14
N ILE A 136 6.12 12.33 2.35
CA ILE A 136 5.76 11.40 3.41
C ILE A 136 4.30 11.62 3.77
N GLN A 137 3.54 10.54 3.82
CA GLN A 137 2.21 10.53 4.38
C GLN A 137 2.28 10.19 5.86
N ILE A 138 1.71 11.05 6.70
CA ILE A 138 1.51 10.81 8.12
C ILE A 138 0.04 10.54 8.37
N ARG A 139 -0.26 9.58 9.22
CA ARG A 139 -1.64 9.30 9.64
C ARG A 139 -1.70 9.09 11.15
N GLN A 140 -2.64 9.79 11.79
CA GLN A 140 -3.01 9.61 13.20
C GLN A 140 -4.49 9.23 13.32
N PRO A 141 -4.81 7.94 13.38
CA PRO A 141 -6.21 7.50 13.39
C PRO A 141 -6.92 7.77 14.72
N GLY A 142 -8.23 8.02 14.64
CA GLY A 142 -9.05 8.39 15.78
C GLY A 142 -9.06 9.89 16.10
N VAL A 143 -8.29 10.70 15.35
CA VAL A 143 -8.25 12.16 15.49
C VAL A 143 -9.01 12.81 14.34
N THR A 144 -9.78 13.86 14.65
CA THR A 144 -10.45 14.71 13.65
C THR A 144 -9.94 16.13 13.79
N ILE A 145 -9.57 16.76 12.67
CA ILE A 145 -9.02 18.11 12.64
C ILE A 145 -10.07 19.09 12.12
N PRO A 146 -10.42 20.14 12.88
CA PRO A 146 -11.27 21.23 12.39
C PRO A 146 -10.46 22.12 11.44
N LEU A 147 -10.51 21.81 10.14
CA LEU A 147 -9.67 22.44 9.11
C LEU A 147 -9.83 23.97 9.03
N GLU A 148 -11.03 24.50 9.26
CA GLU A 148 -11.25 25.96 9.32
C GLU A 148 -10.48 26.63 10.48
N HIS A 149 -10.41 25.97 11.62
CA HIS A 149 -9.69 26.49 12.78
C HIS A 149 -8.18 26.44 12.51
N LEU A 150 -7.70 25.31 11.96
CA LEU A 150 -6.30 25.14 11.57
C LEU A 150 -5.87 26.20 10.52
N ALA A 151 -6.71 26.47 9.52
CA ALA A 151 -6.45 27.50 8.52
C ALA A 151 -6.30 28.90 9.15
N LYS A 152 -7.16 29.25 10.11
CA LYS A 152 -7.07 30.53 10.84
C LYS A 152 -5.78 30.64 11.65
N GLN A 153 -5.34 29.56 12.27
CA GLN A 153 -4.08 29.54 13.05
C GLN A 153 -2.85 29.68 12.16
N LEU A 154 -2.89 29.13 10.94
CA LEU A 154 -1.77 29.10 10.02
C LEU A 154 -1.69 30.30 9.06
N HIS A 155 -2.65 31.21 9.12
CA HIS A 155 -2.76 32.35 8.19
C HIS A 155 -1.50 33.23 8.14
N ASP A 156 -0.82 33.43 9.28
CA ASP A 156 0.32 34.35 9.36
C ASP A 156 1.68 33.66 9.19
N VAL A 157 1.71 32.32 9.23
CA VAL A 157 2.95 31.50 9.25
C VAL A 157 3.05 30.55 8.06
N SER A 158 2.07 30.55 7.17
CA SER A 158 2.04 29.71 5.97
C SER A 158 1.31 30.39 4.83
N GLN A 159 1.54 29.93 3.61
CA GLN A 159 0.76 30.35 2.45
C GLN A 159 -0.28 29.28 2.13
N ILE A 160 -1.56 29.57 2.43
CA ILE A 160 -2.67 28.67 2.12
C ILE A 160 -2.90 28.63 0.61
N THR A 161 -2.80 27.44 0.02
CA THR A 161 -2.96 27.22 -1.44
C THR A 161 -4.29 26.58 -1.80
N ALA A 162 -4.94 25.86 -0.87
CA ALA A 162 -6.30 25.35 -1.04
C ALA A 162 -6.97 25.06 0.30
N GLN A 163 -8.29 25.28 0.39
CA GLN A 163 -9.10 24.93 1.56
C GLN A 163 -10.51 24.51 1.14
N ASN A 164 -11.00 23.40 1.71
CA ASN A 164 -12.40 22.99 1.68
C ASN A 164 -12.72 22.10 2.90
N ASP A 165 -13.94 21.57 2.97
CA ASP A 165 -14.42 20.75 4.09
C ASP A 165 -13.62 19.45 4.30
N PHE A 166 -12.87 19.00 3.29
CA PHE A 166 -12.15 17.71 3.30
C PHE A 166 -10.64 17.85 3.46
N LEU A 167 -10.06 18.97 3.02
CA LEU A 167 -8.61 19.21 3.06
C LEU A 167 -8.24 20.68 3.23
N LEU A 168 -7.07 20.89 3.84
CA LEU A 168 -6.34 22.14 3.90
C LEU A 168 -4.95 21.92 3.30
N ARG A 169 -4.57 22.74 2.33
CA ARG A 169 -3.24 22.71 1.71
C ARG A 169 -2.55 24.05 1.87
N PHE A 170 -1.29 24.00 2.27
CA PHE A 170 -0.48 25.19 2.50
C PHE A 170 1.00 24.89 2.27
N THR A 171 1.77 25.92 1.93
CA THR A 171 3.23 25.87 1.84
C THR A 171 3.87 26.56 3.03
N VAL A 172 5.02 26.03 3.46
CA VAL A 172 5.82 26.56 4.58
C VAL A 172 7.28 26.59 4.18
N ASP A 173 7.98 27.63 4.63
CA ASP A 173 9.42 27.82 4.43
C ASP A 173 9.85 27.71 2.94
N ASP A 174 8.94 27.99 2.00
CA ASP A 174 9.04 27.85 0.53
C ASP A 174 9.44 26.47 -0.04
N ASP A 175 9.89 25.55 0.81
CA ASP A 175 10.42 24.24 0.43
C ASP A 175 9.43 23.08 0.63
N TYR A 176 8.40 23.27 1.47
CA TYR A 176 7.49 22.19 1.86
C TYR A 176 6.03 22.52 1.57
N GLU A 177 5.30 21.52 1.04
CA GLU A 177 3.84 21.59 0.86
C GLU A 177 3.18 20.54 1.76
N LEU A 178 2.28 20.99 2.64
CA LEU A 178 1.48 20.13 3.49
C LEU A 178 0.04 20.10 2.98
N THR A 179 -0.50 18.91 2.79
CA THR A 179 -1.95 18.69 2.59
C THR A 179 -2.48 17.91 3.79
N VAL A 180 -3.26 18.56 4.63
CA VAL A 180 -3.90 17.99 5.82
C VAL A 180 -5.35 17.67 5.52
N PHE A 181 -5.82 16.50 5.92
CA PHE A 181 -7.20 16.03 5.75
C PHE A 181 -7.93 16.09 7.09
N ALA A 182 -9.27 16.17 7.05
CA ALA A 182 -10.11 16.22 8.26
C ALA A 182 -9.92 15.00 9.18
N ASP A 183 -9.50 13.85 8.64
CA ASP A 183 -9.24 12.60 9.38
C ASP A 183 -7.79 12.48 9.90
N ALA A 184 -7.12 13.62 10.09
CA ALA A 184 -5.75 13.74 10.60
C ALA A 184 -4.67 13.04 9.74
N ARG A 185 -4.99 12.64 8.51
CA ARG A 185 -3.96 12.34 7.51
C ARG A 185 -3.29 13.63 7.07
N ALA A 186 -1.99 13.59 6.85
CA ALA A 186 -1.27 14.63 6.12
C ALA A 186 -0.33 14.02 5.08
N ILE A 187 -0.17 14.73 3.98
CA ILE A 187 0.86 14.46 2.97
C ILE A 187 1.81 15.64 2.99
N ILE A 188 3.08 15.38 3.25
CA ILE A 188 4.14 16.38 3.38
C ILE A 188 5.08 16.18 2.21
N LYS A 189 5.05 17.09 1.23
CA LYS A 189 5.98 17.10 0.10
C LYS A 189 7.17 17.99 0.40
N GLY A 190 8.31 17.69 -0.22
CA GLY A 190 9.57 18.39 -0.03
C GLY A 190 10.58 17.60 0.80
N THR A 191 10.20 16.43 1.34
CA THR A 191 11.10 15.57 2.12
C THR A 191 10.79 14.08 1.97
N GLN A 192 11.83 13.25 2.10
CA GLN A 192 11.75 11.80 2.30
C GLN A 192 12.24 11.38 3.69
N ASP A 193 12.64 12.33 4.54
CA ASP A 193 13.09 12.08 5.90
C ASP A 193 11.89 12.09 6.86
N GLU A 194 11.64 10.94 7.50
CA GLU A 194 10.52 10.76 8.42
C GLU A 194 10.59 11.69 9.63
N GLN A 195 11.80 11.98 10.11
CA GLN A 195 11.98 12.83 11.27
C GLN A 195 11.60 14.28 10.95
N THR A 196 12.03 14.79 9.80
CA THR A 196 11.64 16.10 9.26
C THR A 196 10.13 16.17 9.04
N ALA A 197 9.53 15.17 8.39
CA ALA A 197 8.08 15.13 8.16
C ALA A 197 7.28 15.13 9.47
N ARG A 198 7.69 14.34 10.47
CA ARG A 198 7.06 14.35 11.81
C ARG A 198 7.23 15.70 12.49
N GLY A 199 8.39 16.33 12.38
CA GLY A 199 8.66 17.66 12.93
C GLY A 199 7.75 18.73 12.31
N LEU A 200 7.59 18.73 10.98
CA LEU A 200 6.69 19.63 10.27
C LEU A 200 5.22 19.41 10.67
N TYR A 201 4.79 18.15 10.77
CA TYR A 201 3.45 17.81 11.23
C TYR A 201 3.20 18.30 12.67
N ALA A 202 4.11 18.03 13.61
CA ALA A 202 3.98 18.47 14.98
C ALA A 202 3.98 20.00 15.10
N LYS A 203 4.84 20.68 14.34
CA LYS A 203 4.97 22.14 14.35
C LYS A 203 3.71 22.85 13.85
N TYR A 204 3.14 22.39 12.73
CA TYR A 204 2.06 23.12 12.05
C TYR A 204 0.66 22.52 12.29
N VAL A 205 0.56 21.24 12.62
CA VAL A 205 -0.71 20.56 12.92
C VAL A 205 -0.91 20.39 14.43
N GLY A 206 0.15 20.46 15.23
CA GLY A 206 0.07 20.54 16.70
C GLY A 206 -0.02 19.20 17.41
N MET A 207 0.54 18.12 16.85
CA MET A 207 0.54 16.77 17.41
C MET A 207 1.87 16.04 17.29
#